data_AF-A0A8D2EI46-F1
#
_entry.id   AF-A0A8D2EI46-F1
#
_cell.length_a   1.000
_cell.length_b   1.000
_cell.length_c   1.000
_cell.angle_alpha   90.00
_cell.angle_beta   90.00
_cell.angle_gamma   90.00
#
_symmetry.space_group_name_H-M   'P 1'
#
loop_
_entity.id
_entity.type
_entity.pdbx_description
1 polymer ?
#
loop_
_entity_poly.entity_id
_entity_poly.type
_entity_poly.pdbx_seq_one_letter_code
_entity_poly.pdbx_strand_id
1 'polypeptide(L)'
;PRYWWARGLETDRAGRPEGPEGPEQRGLPALSSLGFAPQGRAGTADRSSRGPTPASAPSPCCRRQLLPDQLVLLLEHLLEQKTLSHRTLRSLQRTYQLQDQDAEVRHRWCELIVKHKFTKAYESVEQFLQEDQAMGVYLYGELMVSEDARQQQLARRCFERTREQMDRSSAQVVADMLF
;
A
#
# COMPACT_ATOMS: atom_id res chain seq x y z
N PRO A 1 -16.02 -1.25 3.29
CA PRO A 1 -15.41 0.03 3.75
C PRO A 1 -16.31 0.76 4.78
N ARG A 2 -16.10 0.51 6.09
CA ARG A 2 -16.85 1.15 7.19
C ARG A 2 -15.97 2.23 7.80
N TYR A 3 -16.43 3.47 7.71
CA TYR A 3 -15.77 4.68 8.19
C TYR A 3 -15.54 4.62 9.72
N TRP A 4 -14.30 4.87 10.17
CA TRP A 4 -13.91 4.78 11.57
C TRP A 4 -14.34 6.00 12.42
N TRP A 5 -14.65 7.16 11.81
CA TRP A 5 -15.20 8.31 12.54
C TRP A 5 -16.56 8.03 13.19
N ALA A 6 -17.30 7.02 12.72
CA ALA A 6 -18.59 6.62 13.28
C ALA A 6 -18.47 5.67 14.50
N ARG A 7 -17.28 5.11 14.81
CA ARG A 7 -17.10 4.23 15.98
C ARG A 7 -16.73 4.95 17.27
N GLY A 8 -16.38 6.24 17.21
CA GLY A 8 -15.97 7.03 18.39
C GLY A 8 -17.12 7.54 19.28
N LEU A 9 -18.38 7.33 18.88
CA LEU A 9 -19.57 7.80 19.62
C LEU A 9 -20.38 6.68 20.29
N GLU A 10 -19.96 5.42 20.21
CA GLU A 10 -20.62 4.31 20.92
C GLU A 10 -19.79 3.89 22.14
N THR A 11 -19.93 4.68 23.20
CA THR A 11 -19.55 4.29 24.56
C THR A 11 -20.39 3.12 25.04
N ASP A 12 -19.69 2.02 25.33
CA ASP A 12 -19.90 1.08 26.44
C ASP A 12 -21.34 0.61 26.74
N ARG A 13 -21.67 -0.59 26.25
CA ARG A 13 -22.51 -1.52 27.00
C ARG A 13 -22.25 -2.99 26.63
N ALA A 14 -21.60 -3.67 27.58
CA ALA A 14 -21.74 -5.09 27.91
C ALA A 14 -21.07 -6.17 27.02
N GLY A 15 -20.13 -6.90 27.65
CA GLY A 15 -20.18 -8.38 27.68
C GLY A 15 -19.31 -9.17 26.70
N ARG A 16 -18.13 -9.61 27.17
CA ARG A 16 -17.35 -10.76 26.63
C ARG A 16 -17.97 -12.10 27.10
N PRO A 17 -17.44 -13.29 26.72
CA PRO A 17 -16.93 -13.81 25.44
C PRO A 17 -17.65 -15.12 25.02
N GLU A 18 -17.65 -15.52 23.74
CA GLU A 18 -17.73 -16.95 23.36
C GLU A 18 -16.90 -17.24 22.11
N GLY A 19 -15.95 -18.18 22.24
CA GLY A 19 -15.49 -19.05 21.15
C GLY A 19 -16.27 -20.38 21.24
N PRO A 20 -16.19 -21.26 20.22
CA PRO A 20 -15.12 -22.27 20.25
C PRO A 20 -14.55 -22.69 18.88
N GLU A 21 -13.30 -23.18 18.96
CA GLU A 21 -12.74 -24.40 18.34
C GLU A 21 -12.85 -24.70 16.83
N GLY A 22 -11.69 -24.95 16.20
CA GLY A 22 -11.54 -25.51 14.85
C GLY A 22 -11.69 -27.05 14.83
N PRO A 23 -10.99 -27.83 13.98
CA PRO A 23 -10.18 -27.51 12.79
C PRO A 23 -10.68 -28.26 11.52
N GLU A 24 -10.35 -27.79 10.31
CA GLU A 24 -10.30 -28.72 9.17
C GLU A 24 -9.18 -28.38 8.20
N GLN A 25 -8.26 -29.33 8.10
CA GLN A 25 -7.14 -29.35 7.19
C GLN A 25 -7.63 -29.69 5.79
N ARG A 26 -7.27 -28.90 4.78
CA ARG A 26 -7.27 -29.40 3.39
C ARG A 26 -6.24 -28.68 2.52
N GLY A 27 -5.12 -29.36 2.35
CA GLY A 27 -4.46 -29.53 1.05
C GLY A 27 -3.80 -28.30 0.43
N LEU A 28 -2.52 -28.11 0.75
CA LEU A 28 -1.56 -27.66 -0.25
C LEU A 28 -1.56 -28.64 -1.44
N PRO A 29 -1.38 -28.15 -2.66
CA PRO A 29 -0.51 -28.84 -3.59
C PRO A 29 0.78 -28.04 -3.75
N ALA A 30 1.87 -28.66 -3.30
CA ALA A 30 3.21 -28.29 -3.67
C ALA A 30 3.56 -28.98 -4.99
N LEU A 31 4.23 -28.21 -5.86
CA LEU A 31 5.17 -28.63 -6.89
C LEU A 31 4.64 -29.21 -8.22
N SER A 32 5.30 -28.75 -9.28
CA SER A 32 5.66 -29.51 -10.48
C SER A 32 4.64 -29.61 -11.62
N SER A 33 4.67 -28.59 -12.49
CA SER A 33 4.55 -28.74 -13.95
C SER A 33 5.64 -27.86 -14.57
N LEU A 34 6.91 -28.27 -14.65
CA LEU A 34 7.47 -29.23 -15.63
C LEU A 34 6.91 -29.02 -17.05
N GLY A 35 7.47 -28.03 -17.74
CA GLY A 35 7.61 -28.03 -19.19
C GLY A 35 9.08 -28.28 -19.55
N PHE A 36 9.54 -29.52 -19.41
CA PHE A 36 10.83 -29.96 -19.97
C PHE A 36 10.50 -30.81 -21.20
N ALA A 37 10.71 -30.24 -22.39
CA ALA A 37 10.70 -30.99 -23.64
C ALA A 37 12.12 -31.54 -23.91
N PRO A 38 12.23 -32.72 -24.56
CA PRO A 38 13.48 -33.46 -24.66
C PRO A 38 14.34 -32.92 -25.80
N GLN A 39 15.67 -32.89 -25.62
CA GLN A 39 16.60 -32.78 -26.74
C GLN A 39 17.58 -33.94 -26.73
N GLY A 40 17.43 -34.79 -27.75
CA GLY A 40 18.38 -35.82 -28.12
C GLY A 40 19.49 -35.25 -29.00
N ARG A 41 20.72 -35.67 -28.67
CA ARG A 41 21.89 -35.98 -29.52
C ARG A 41 22.21 -35.13 -30.78
N ALA A 42 23.34 -34.42 -30.65
CA ALA A 42 24.64 -34.67 -31.29
C ALA A 42 24.84 -34.48 -32.83
N GLY A 43 25.86 -33.65 -33.13
CA GLY A 43 26.69 -33.65 -34.35
C GLY A 43 26.13 -32.78 -35.47
N THR A 44 26.82 -31.82 -36.07
CA THR A 44 28.26 -31.69 -36.36
C THR A 44 28.60 -30.23 -36.64
N ALA A 45 29.90 -29.92 -36.58
CA ALA A 45 30.52 -28.60 -36.66
C ALA A 45 30.28 -27.86 -37.98
N ASP A 46 30.11 -26.54 -37.91
CA ASP A 46 30.80 -25.64 -38.84
C ASP A 46 31.13 -24.29 -38.18
N ARG A 47 32.24 -23.73 -38.62
CA ARG A 47 33.10 -22.75 -37.97
C ARG A 47 32.84 -21.36 -38.58
N SER A 48 32.26 -20.41 -37.83
CA SER A 48 32.53 -18.98 -38.09
C SER A 48 32.15 -18.04 -36.94
N SER A 49 33.18 -17.62 -36.21
CA SER A 49 33.42 -16.27 -35.66
C SER A 49 32.24 -15.27 -35.56
N ARG A 50 31.71 -15.10 -34.34
CA ARG A 50 31.52 -13.80 -33.66
C ARG A 50 31.16 -14.01 -32.18
N GLY A 51 31.70 -13.15 -31.32
CA GLY A 51 31.74 -13.27 -29.85
C GLY A 51 30.40 -13.29 -29.10
N PRO A 52 30.46 -13.38 -27.76
CA PRO A 52 29.35 -13.84 -26.91
C PRO A 52 28.21 -12.83 -26.82
N THR A 53 27.00 -13.37 -26.90
CA THR A 53 25.76 -12.73 -26.45
C THR A 53 25.89 -12.31 -24.98
N PRO A 54 25.47 -11.10 -24.58
CA PRO A 54 24.72 -10.97 -23.36
C PRO A 54 23.29 -11.41 -23.68
N ALA A 55 22.85 -12.40 -22.91
CA ALA A 55 21.47 -12.86 -22.83
C ALA A 55 20.49 -11.72 -23.12
N SER A 56 19.66 -11.90 -24.17
CA SER A 56 18.42 -11.15 -24.26
C SER A 56 17.72 -11.35 -22.94
N ALA A 57 17.70 -10.27 -22.15
CA ALA A 57 17.03 -10.21 -20.87
C ALA A 57 15.65 -10.86 -21.02
N PRO A 58 15.13 -11.56 -19.98
CA PRO A 58 13.75 -11.99 -20.01
C PRO A 58 12.91 -10.78 -20.41
N SER A 59 12.19 -10.90 -21.54
CA SER A 59 11.22 -9.90 -21.98
C SER A 59 10.47 -9.42 -20.75
N PRO A 60 10.31 -8.10 -20.51
CA PRO A 60 9.63 -7.58 -19.33
C PRO A 60 8.22 -8.18 -19.32
N CYS A 61 8.08 -9.25 -18.56
CA CYS A 61 6.99 -10.19 -18.68
C CYS A 61 5.76 -9.50 -18.15
N CYS A 62 4.95 -8.99 -19.07
CA CYS A 62 3.54 -8.66 -18.87
C CYS A 62 3.32 -8.00 -17.51
N ARG A 63 3.99 -6.87 -17.24
CA ARG A 63 3.63 -6.04 -16.10
C ARG A 63 2.26 -5.49 -16.46
N ARG A 64 1.21 -6.27 -16.18
CA ARG A 64 -0.18 -5.93 -16.40
C ARG A 64 -0.32 -4.55 -15.77
N GLN A 65 -0.38 -3.53 -16.62
CA GLN A 65 -0.68 -2.17 -16.19
C GLN A 65 -2.11 -2.28 -15.68
N LEU A 66 -2.25 -2.44 -14.36
CA LEU A 66 -3.54 -2.38 -13.72
C LEU A 66 -4.03 -0.95 -13.91
N LEU A 67 -5.29 -0.80 -14.31
CA LEU A 67 -5.90 0.52 -14.37
C LEU A 67 -5.93 1.13 -12.95
N PRO A 68 -5.96 2.47 -12.82
CA PRO A 68 -6.04 3.14 -11.53
C PRO A 68 -7.14 2.58 -10.63
N ASP A 69 -8.34 2.33 -11.17
CA ASP A 69 -9.46 1.74 -10.43
C ASP A 69 -9.15 0.35 -9.88
N GLN A 70 -8.44 -0.48 -10.65
CA GLN A 70 -8.05 -1.83 -10.20
C GLN A 70 -6.97 -1.75 -9.11
N LEU A 71 -6.10 -0.75 -9.17
CA LEU A 71 -5.13 -0.49 -8.11
C LEU A 71 -5.82 -0.01 -6.84
N VAL A 72 -6.78 0.91 -6.93
CA VAL A 72 -7.59 1.35 -5.79
C VAL A 72 -8.26 0.14 -5.13
N LEU A 73 -8.95 -0.70 -5.91
CA LEU A 73 -9.58 -1.92 -5.39
C LEU A 73 -8.58 -2.83 -4.69
N LEU A 74 -7.41 -3.07 -5.30
CA LEU A 74 -6.37 -3.88 -4.68
C LEU A 74 -5.90 -3.28 -3.34
N LEU A 75 -5.65 -1.97 -3.31
CA LEU A 75 -5.21 -1.28 -2.09
C LEU A 75 -6.30 -1.29 -1.01
N GLU A 76 -7.58 -1.21 -1.37
CA GLU A 76 -8.70 -1.34 -0.43
C GLU A 76 -8.76 -2.74 0.19
N HIS A 77 -8.61 -3.79 -0.60
CA HIS A 77 -8.55 -5.17 -0.08
C HIS A 77 -7.35 -5.38 0.85
N LEU A 78 -6.22 -4.74 0.54
CA LEU A 78 -5.02 -4.73 1.38
C LEU A 78 -5.25 -3.93 2.67
N LEU A 79 -5.97 -2.81 2.60
CA LEU A 79 -6.38 -2.02 3.76
C LEU A 79 -7.33 -2.80 4.67
N GLU A 80 -8.07 -3.78 4.19
CA GLU A 80 -8.89 -4.65 5.07
C GLU A 80 -8.04 -5.68 5.84
N GLN A 81 -6.82 -5.98 5.37
CA GLN A 81 -5.93 -6.91 6.05
C GLN A 81 -5.41 -6.33 7.37
N LYS A 82 -5.35 -7.18 8.41
CA LYS A 82 -4.83 -6.78 9.74
C LYS A 82 -3.32 -6.60 9.75
N THR A 83 -2.60 -7.40 8.96
CA THR A 83 -1.14 -7.41 8.93
C THR A 83 -0.64 -7.47 7.49
N LEU A 84 0.16 -6.49 7.10
CA LEU A 84 0.91 -6.53 5.84
C LEU A 84 2.40 -6.40 6.13
N SER A 85 3.20 -7.15 5.38
CA SER A 85 4.65 -7.09 5.54
C SER A 85 5.22 -5.83 4.88
N HIS A 86 6.23 -5.22 5.52
CA HIS A 86 6.96 -4.09 4.92
C HIS A 86 7.65 -4.47 3.59
N ARG A 87 7.93 -5.76 3.36
CA ARG A 87 8.45 -6.24 2.07
C ARG A 87 7.39 -6.12 0.99
N THR A 88 6.15 -6.52 1.27
CA THR A 88 5.02 -6.38 0.36
C THR A 88 4.75 -4.93 0.00
N LEU A 89 4.69 -4.03 1.00
CA LEU A 89 4.50 -2.58 0.77
C LEU A 89 5.61 -2.01 -0.13
N ARG A 90 6.87 -2.38 0.12
CA ARG A 90 7.99 -1.93 -0.72
C ARG A 90 7.90 -2.48 -2.15
N SER A 91 7.50 -3.74 -2.32
CA SER A 91 7.32 -4.33 -3.63
C SER A 91 6.17 -3.66 -4.39
N LEU A 92 5.04 -3.36 -3.74
CA LEU A 92 3.92 -2.63 -4.32
C LEU A 92 4.37 -1.26 -4.84
N GLN A 93 5.04 -0.47 -4.01
CA GLN A 93 5.56 0.84 -4.40
C GLN A 93 6.48 0.76 -5.63
N ARG A 94 7.39 -0.22 -5.67
CA ARG A 94 8.32 -0.39 -6.80
C ARG A 94 7.66 -0.93 -8.07
N THR A 95 6.59 -1.69 -7.91
CA THR A 95 5.93 -2.38 -9.03
C THR A 95 4.98 -1.42 -9.75
N TYR A 96 4.25 -0.62 -8.98
CA TYR A 96 3.15 0.23 -9.45
C TYR A 96 3.40 1.74 -9.31
N GLN A 97 4.55 2.15 -8.75
CA GLN A 97 4.94 3.57 -8.62
C GLN A 97 3.83 4.44 -8.02
N LEU A 98 3.30 4.04 -6.86
CA LEU A 98 2.06 4.61 -6.30
C LEU A 98 2.14 6.11 -5.95
N GLN A 99 3.33 6.74 -5.93
CA GLN A 99 3.44 8.20 -5.77
C GLN A 99 3.02 8.96 -7.03
N ASP A 100 3.28 8.39 -8.21
CA ASP A 100 3.09 9.05 -9.51
C ASP A 100 1.70 8.73 -10.09
N GLN A 101 0.83 8.09 -9.31
CA GLN A 101 -0.53 7.72 -9.70
C GLN A 101 -1.53 8.81 -9.30
N ASP A 102 -2.79 8.62 -9.69
CA ASP A 102 -3.89 9.53 -9.35
C ASP A 102 -4.06 9.72 -7.84
N ALA A 103 -4.67 10.86 -7.46
CA ALA A 103 -4.87 11.27 -6.08
C ALA A 103 -5.56 10.19 -5.22
N GLU A 104 -6.50 9.43 -5.80
CA GLU A 104 -7.18 8.36 -5.08
C GLU A 104 -6.25 7.17 -4.75
N VAL A 105 -5.41 6.75 -5.69
CA VAL A 105 -4.40 5.70 -5.47
C VAL A 105 -3.38 6.18 -4.43
N ARG A 106 -2.92 7.42 -4.54
CA ARG A 106 -2.00 8.04 -3.58
C ARG A 106 -2.59 8.11 -2.17
N HIS A 107 -3.86 8.49 -2.05
CA HIS A 107 -4.58 8.53 -0.79
C HIS A 107 -4.61 7.15 -0.12
N ARG A 108 -5.03 6.10 -0.85
CA ARG A 108 -5.07 4.71 -0.35
C ARG A 108 -3.69 4.19 0.04
N TRP A 109 -2.67 4.57 -0.73
CA TRP A 109 -1.29 4.24 -0.39
C TRP A 109 -0.84 4.90 0.92
N CYS A 110 -1.15 6.18 1.12
CA CYS A 110 -0.85 6.89 2.37
C CYS A 110 -1.58 6.26 3.57
N GLU A 111 -2.84 5.87 3.41
CA GLU A 111 -3.62 5.16 4.43
C GLU A 111 -2.92 3.84 4.83
N LEU A 112 -2.41 3.07 3.87
CA LEU A 112 -1.63 1.85 4.15
C LEU A 112 -0.33 2.14 4.90
N ILE A 113 0.37 3.21 4.55
CA ILE A 113 1.62 3.63 5.21
C ILE A 113 1.35 3.97 6.67
N VAL A 114 0.31 4.74 6.95
CA VAL A 114 -0.11 5.16 8.29
C VAL A 114 -0.53 3.94 9.10
N LYS A 115 -1.43 3.12 8.54
CA LYS A 115 -1.95 1.91 9.18
C LYS A 115 -0.86 0.92 9.58
N HIS A 116 0.12 0.67 8.72
CA HIS A 116 1.20 -0.28 8.98
C HIS A 116 2.47 0.36 9.53
N LYS A 117 2.43 1.64 9.91
CA LYS A 117 3.57 2.39 10.47
C LYS A 117 4.83 2.30 9.61
N PHE A 118 4.66 2.37 8.29
CA PHE A 118 5.78 2.23 7.35
C PHE A 118 6.59 3.53 7.23
N THR A 119 7.38 3.81 8.27
CA THR A 119 8.18 5.04 8.45
C THR A 119 9.03 5.46 7.26
N LYS A 120 9.53 4.52 6.46
CA LYS A 120 10.35 4.81 5.27
C LYS A 120 9.60 5.53 4.16
N ALA A 121 8.28 5.52 4.19
CA ALA A 121 7.44 6.14 3.18
C ALA A 121 6.64 7.33 3.74
N TYR A 122 6.99 7.86 4.91
CA TYR A 122 6.33 9.04 5.48
C TYR A 122 6.51 10.30 4.64
N GLU A 123 7.60 10.40 3.89
CA GLU A 123 7.78 11.48 2.91
C GLU A 123 6.61 11.56 1.91
N SER A 124 6.11 10.41 1.46
CA SER A 124 4.90 10.30 0.62
C SER A 124 3.68 10.95 1.25
N VAL A 125 3.52 10.72 2.56
CA VAL A 125 2.39 11.23 3.36
C VAL A 125 2.54 12.74 3.51
N GLU A 126 3.75 13.23 3.79
CA GLU A 126 4.03 14.67 3.86
C GLU A 126 3.74 15.36 2.52
N GLN A 127 4.13 14.74 1.40
CA GLN A 127 3.90 15.28 0.06
C GLN A 127 2.40 15.29 -0.29
N PHE A 128 1.68 14.20 -0.02
CA PHE A 128 0.24 14.11 -0.26
C PHE A 128 -0.55 15.15 0.54
N LEU A 129 -0.22 15.35 1.82
CA LEU A 129 -0.89 16.35 2.66
C LEU A 129 -0.67 17.80 2.16
N GLN A 130 0.41 18.06 1.43
CA GLN A 130 0.71 19.36 0.83
C GLN A 130 0.01 19.56 -0.51
N GLU A 131 -0.01 18.53 -1.35
CA GLU A 131 -0.54 18.60 -2.71
C GLU A 131 -2.08 18.44 -2.76
N ASP A 132 -2.64 17.51 -1.99
CA ASP A 132 -4.05 17.09 -2.07
C ASP A 132 -4.83 17.46 -0.79
N GLN A 133 -4.99 18.76 -0.53
CA GLN A 133 -5.54 19.26 0.74
C GLN A 133 -6.96 18.80 1.04
N ALA A 134 -7.82 18.66 0.02
CA ALA A 134 -9.21 18.22 0.19
C ALA A 134 -9.29 16.78 0.73
N MET A 135 -8.56 15.86 0.11
CA MET A 135 -8.46 14.47 0.59
C MET A 135 -7.56 14.34 1.83
N GLY A 136 -6.60 15.26 2.01
CA GLY A 136 -5.68 15.30 3.14
C GLY A 136 -6.36 15.48 4.50
N VAL A 137 -7.52 16.17 4.56
CA VAL A 137 -8.31 16.30 5.81
C VAL A 137 -8.66 14.93 6.39
N TYR A 138 -9.04 13.96 5.54
CA TYR A 138 -9.33 12.60 5.98
C TYR A 138 -8.09 11.93 6.61
N LEU A 139 -6.94 12.10 5.95
CA LEU A 139 -5.68 11.50 6.38
C LEU A 139 -5.16 12.10 7.69
N TYR A 140 -5.42 13.38 7.97
CA TYR A 140 -5.13 13.97 9.28
C TYR A 140 -5.91 13.27 10.40
N GLY A 141 -7.17 12.90 10.17
CA GLY A 141 -7.96 12.11 11.12
C GLY A 141 -7.34 10.73 11.38
N GLU A 142 -6.93 10.02 10.33
CA GLU A 142 -6.26 8.72 10.46
C GLU A 142 -4.93 8.81 11.24
N LEU A 143 -4.14 9.87 11.00
CA LEU A 143 -2.89 10.13 11.73
C LEU A 143 -3.11 10.43 13.22
N MET A 144 -4.24 11.03 13.58
CA MET A 144 -4.59 11.32 14.99
C MET A 144 -5.13 10.10 15.72
N VAL A 145 -5.92 9.26 15.04
CA VAL A 145 -6.41 7.98 15.60
C VAL A 145 -5.26 7.02 15.85
N SER A 146 -4.18 7.13 15.09
CA SER A 146 -2.96 6.39 15.38
C SER A 146 -2.32 6.84 16.70
N GLU A 147 -2.11 5.90 17.62
CA GLU A 147 -1.41 6.11 18.90
C GLU A 147 0.12 6.32 18.73
N ASP A 148 0.57 6.72 17.54
CA ASP A 148 1.98 6.89 17.22
C ASP A 148 2.40 8.36 17.26
N ALA A 149 3.24 8.70 18.25
CA ALA A 149 3.74 10.07 18.42
C ALA A 149 4.45 10.62 17.18
N ARG A 150 5.09 9.77 16.35
CA ARG A 150 5.75 10.23 15.11
C ARG A 150 4.75 10.64 14.06
N GLN A 151 3.63 9.93 13.96
CA GLN A 151 2.55 10.25 13.03
C GLN A 151 1.83 11.53 13.46
N GLN A 152 1.61 11.70 14.76
CA GLN A 152 1.04 12.93 15.30
C GLN A 152 1.95 14.15 15.08
N GLN A 153 3.26 13.99 15.29
CA GLN A 153 4.22 15.05 15.01
C GLN A 153 4.31 15.37 13.51
N LEU A 154 4.25 14.35 12.64
CA LEU A 154 4.21 14.54 11.20
C LEU A 154 2.97 15.34 10.79
N ALA A 155 1.80 14.98 11.33
CA ALA A 155 0.56 15.70 11.07
C ALA A 155 0.66 17.18 11.47
N ARG A 156 1.15 17.48 12.68
CA ARG A 156 1.34 18.86 13.15
C ARG A 156 2.29 19.65 12.24
N ARG A 157 3.45 19.07 11.90
CA ARG A 157 4.44 19.68 11.00
C ARG A 157 3.88 19.96 9.61
N CYS A 158 3.11 19.02 9.05
CA CYS A 158 2.47 19.21 7.75
C CYS A 158 1.41 20.31 7.82
N PHE A 159 0.57 20.28 8.85
CA PHE A 159 -0.50 21.26 9.02
C PHE A 159 0.03 22.68 9.17
N GLU A 160 1.09 22.90 9.95
CA GLU A 160 1.72 24.23 10.07
C GLU A 160 2.18 24.79 8.72
N ARG A 161 2.63 23.92 7.81
CA ARG A 161 3.07 24.33 6.46
C ARG A 161 1.91 24.57 5.51
N THR A 162 0.81 23.82 5.64
CA THR A 162 -0.30 23.86 4.68
C THR A 162 -1.48 24.71 5.15
N ARG A 163 -1.57 25.07 6.44
CA ARG A 163 -2.74 25.78 7.02
C ARG A 163 -3.13 27.06 6.28
N GLU A 164 -2.15 27.76 5.71
CA GLU A 164 -2.38 29.04 5.02
C GLU A 164 -2.88 28.84 3.58
N GLN A 165 -2.65 27.65 3.02
CA GLN A 165 -3.10 27.26 1.69
C GLN A 165 -4.45 26.55 1.73
N MET A 166 -4.77 25.90 2.86
CA MET A 166 -6.05 25.22 3.08
C MET A 166 -7.22 26.20 3.18
N ASP A 167 -8.40 25.75 2.75
CA ASP A 167 -9.64 26.49 3.01
C ASP A 167 -9.84 26.66 4.52
N ARG A 168 -10.39 27.82 4.92
CA ARG A 168 -10.57 28.17 6.34
C ARG A 168 -11.38 27.13 7.11
N SER A 169 -12.41 26.55 6.47
CA SER A 169 -13.23 25.52 7.11
C SER A 169 -12.45 24.23 7.34
N SER A 170 -11.69 23.78 6.35
CA SER A 170 -10.85 22.59 6.44
C SER A 170 -9.71 22.77 7.44
N ALA A 171 -9.08 23.96 7.45
CA ALA A 171 -8.02 24.28 8.39
C ALA A 171 -8.52 24.26 9.84
N GLN A 172 -9.72 24.78 10.10
CA GLN A 172 -10.31 24.73 11.44
C GLN A 172 -10.56 23.29 11.89
N VAL A 173 -11.16 22.46 11.04
CA VAL A 173 -11.44 21.05 11.37
C VAL A 173 -10.15 20.29 11.69
N VAL A 174 -9.09 20.51 10.91
CA VAL A 174 -7.78 19.86 11.16
C VAL A 174 -7.11 20.41 12.42
N ALA A 175 -7.24 21.72 12.70
CA ALA A 175 -6.73 22.30 13.94
C ALA A 175 -7.40 21.69 15.18
N ASP A 176 -8.74 21.56 15.16
CA ASP A 176 -9.52 20.97 16.26
C ASP A 176 -9.16 19.49 16.51
N MET A 177 -8.64 18.79 15.51
CA MET A 177 -8.16 17.41 15.67
C MET A 177 -6.73 17.32 16.22
N LEU A 178 -5.87 18.32 15.96
CA LEU A 178 -4.43 18.27 16.26
C LEU A 178 -4.03 18.87 17.62
N PHE A 179 -4.85 19.78 18.13
CA PHE A 179 -4.59 20.64 19.30
C PHE A 179 -5.76 20.61 20.29
#